data_AF-A0AAN6GVR6-F1
#
_entry.id   AF-A0AAN6GVR6-F1
#
_cell.length_a   1.000
_cell.length_b   1.000
_cell.length_c   1.000
_cell.angle_alpha   90.00
_cell.angle_beta   90.00
_cell.angle_gamma   90.00
#
_symmetry.space_group_name_H-M   'P 1'
#
loop_
_entity.id
_entity.type
_entity.pdbx_description
1 polymer ?
#
loop_
_entity_poly.entity_id
_entity_poly.type
_entity_poly.pdbx_seq_one_letter_code
_entity_poly.pdbx_strand_id
1 'polypeptide(L)'
;MLSLFRNFAAIPIPLSKEDDYHIHADKILDEIKRGTSVILTSNPRNPTGKMVGSTGLAEIQDMARNRATLIMDEFYGGYNYTTDCDGT
;
A
#
# COMPACT_ATOMS: atom_id res chain seq x y z
N MET A 1 -6.01 -5.12 20.79
CA MET A 1 -6.66 -6.46 20.79
C MET A 1 -5.87 -7.48 19.96
N LEU A 2 -5.28 -7.09 18.82
CA LEU A 2 -4.43 -7.97 18.00
C LEU A 2 -3.03 -8.25 18.58
N SER A 3 -2.52 -7.41 19.48
CA SER A 3 -1.19 -7.60 20.11
C SER A 3 -1.10 -8.78 21.09
N LEU A 4 -2.22 -9.42 21.42
CA LEU A 4 -2.26 -10.56 22.34
C LEU A 4 -1.81 -11.86 21.66
N PHE A 5 -1.83 -11.92 20.33
CA PHE A 5 -1.39 -13.08 19.58
C PHE A 5 0.09 -12.91 19.22
N ARG A 6 0.97 -13.72 19.81
CA ARG A 6 2.39 -13.84 19.42
C ARG A 6 2.59 -14.45 18.02
N ASN A 7 1.50 -14.66 17.27
CA ASN A 7 1.50 -15.18 15.91
C ASN A 7 1.17 -14.04 14.95
N PHE A 8 1.98 -13.87 13.91
CA PHE A 8 1.65 -12.98 12.80
C PHE A 8 0.36 -13.48 12.12
N ALA A 9 -0.70 -12.71 12.21
CA ALA A 9 -1.95 -12.96 11.51
C ALA A 9 -1.99 -12.12 10.24
N ALA A 10 -1.93 -12.76 9.08
CA ALA A 10 -2.11 -12.08 7.80
C ALA A 10 -3.61 -11.77 7.63
N ILE A 11 -3.97 -10.49 7.64
CA ILE A 11 -5.33 -10.03 7.40
C ILE A 11 -5.37 -9.45 5.97
N PRO A 12 -6.06 -10.10 5.02
CA PRO A 12 -6.20 -9.56 3.68
C PRO A 12 -7.13 -8.33 3.70
N ILE A 13 -6.68 -7.24 3.07
CA ILE A 13 -7.45 -6.00 2.92
C ILE A 13 -7.98 -5.96 1.49
N PRO A 14 -9.27 -6.28 1.24
CA PRO A 14 -9.80 -6.32 -0.11
C PRO A 14 -9.89 -4.91 -0.71
N LEU A 15 -9.45 -4.79 -1.96
CA LEU A 15 -9.65 -3.60 -2.79
C LEU A 15 -10.90 -3.78 -3.65
N SER A 16 -11.48 -2.67 -4.09
CA SER A 16 -12.71 -2.68 -4.89
C SER A 16 -12.36 -3.01 -6.34
N LYS A 17 -13.26 -3.68 -7.07
CA LYS A 17 -13.07 -3.90 -8.50
C LYS A 17 -13.49 -2.65 -9.29
N GLU A 18 -14.45 -1.92 -8.73
CA GLU A 18 -15.07 -0.73 -9.33
C GLU A 18 -14.08 0.43 -9.45
N ASP A 19 -13.09 0.50 -8.56
CA ASP A 19 -11.97 1.46 -8.63
C ASP A 19 -10.69 0.84 -9.23
N ASP A 20 -10.83 -0.27 -9.94
CA ASP A 20 -9.74 -1.01 -10.58
C ASP A 20 -8.63 -1.40 -9.60
N TYR A 21 -9.04 -1.79 -8.39
CA TYR A 21 -8.18 -2.20 -7.29
C TYR A 21 -7.18 -1.12 -6.87
N HIS A 22 -7.58 0.15 -6.95
CA HIS A 22 -6.76 1.25 -6.47
C HIS A 22 -6.69 1.24 -4.94
N ILE A 23 -5.52 1.58 -4.40
CA ILE A 23 -5.37 1.75 -2.96
C ILE A 23 -5.66 3.21 -2.61
N HIS A 24 -6.53 3.41 -1.62
CA HIS A 24 -6.86 4.75 -1.12
C HIS A 24 -6.20 4.95 0.23
N ALA A 25 -5.66 6.15 0.46
CA ALA A 25 -5.02 6.50 1.72
C ALA A 25 -5.97 6.34 2.93
N ASP A 26 -7.26 6.67 2.75
CA ASP A 26 -8.30 6.50 3.77
C ASP A 26 -8.44 5.03 4.24
N LYS A 27 -8.36 4.08 3.30
CA LYS A 27 -8.44 2.65 3.63
C LYS A 27 -7.23 2.22 4.46
N ILE A 28 -6.04 2.71 4.14
CA ILE A 28 -4.83 2.45 4.93
C ILE A 28 -4.98 3.03 6.34
N LEU A 29 -5.47 4.27 6.45
CA LEU A 29 -5.68 4.92 7.73
C LEU A 29 -6.66 4.15 8.62
N ASP A 30 -7.74 3.64 8.04
CA ASP A 30 -8.73 2.86 8.79
C ASP A 30 -8.18 1.52 9.29
N GLU A 31 -7.33 0.86 8.51
CA GLU A 31 -6.65 -0.36 8.96
C GLU A 31 -5.59 -0.10 10.04
N ILE A 32 -4.88 1.03 9.96
CA ILE A 32 -3.99 1.49 11.04
C ILE A 32 -4.80 1.73 12.33
N LYS A 33 -5.95 2.42 12.24
CA LYS A 33 -6.84 2.66 13.40
C LYS A 33 -7.36 1.37 14.03
N ARG A 34 -7.56 0.30 13.24
CA ARG A 34 -7.95 -1.04 13.72
C ARG A 34 -6.84 -1.77 14.48
N GLY A 35 -5.61 -1.23 14.48
CA GLY A 35 -4.46 -1.77 15.20
C GLY A 35 -3.50 -2.57 14.31
N THR A 36 -3.54 -2.37 12.99
CA THR A 36 -2.56 -2.94 12.06
C THR A 36 -1.18 -2.36 12.34
N SER A 37 -0.23 -3.22 12.72
CA SER A 37 1.15 -2.81 13.05
C SER A 37 2.10 -2.85 11.84
N VAL A 38 1.77 -3.64 10.82
CA VAL A 38 2.57 -3.82 9.60
C VAL A 38 1.64 -3.85 8.40
N ILE A 39 1.96 -3.05 7.38
CA ILE A 39 1.27 -3.04 6.09
C ILE A 39 2.27 -3.54 5.04
N LEU A 40 1.89 -4.59 4.32
CA LEU A 40 2.64 -5.11 3.18
C LEU A 40 1.88 -4.75 1.89
N THR A 41 2.54 -4.04 0.99
CA THR A 41 1.96 -3.71 -0.33
C THR A 41 3.06 -3.61 -1.39
N SER A 42 2.71 -3.79 -2.66
CA SER A 42 3.61 -3.59 -3.79
C SER A 42 3.29 -2.29 -4.52
N ASN A 43 4.30 -1.68 -5.14
CA ASN A 43 4.13 -0.50 -5.96
C ASN A 43 5.29 -0.35 -6.96
N PRO A 44 5.08 -0.54 -8.28
CA PRO A 44 3.87 -1.00 -8.98
C PRO A 44 3.41 -2.43 -8.61
N ARG A 45 2.10 -2.68 -8.74
CA ARG A 45 1.43 -3.89 -8.22
C ARG A 45 1.38 -5.04 -9.20
N ASN A 46 1.59 -6.25 -8.67
CA ASN A 46 1.21 -7.52 -9.29
C ASN A 46 -0.03 -8.07 -8.54
N PRO A 47 -1.12 -8.48 -9.20
CA PRO A 47 -1.32 -8.63 -10.66
C PRO A 47 -1.97 -7.43 -11.36
N THR A 48 -2.34 -6.37 -10.64
CA THR A 48 -3.22 -5.31 -11.16
C THR A 48 -2.52 -4.30 -12.07
N GLY A 49 -1.19 -4.25 -12.07
CA GLY A 49 -0.40 -3.25 -12.80
C GLY A 49 -0.58 -1.82 -12.27
N LYS A 50 -1.27 -1.63 -11.14
CA LYS A 50 -1.55 -0.30 -10.57
C LYS A 50 -0.37 0.26 -9.80
N MET A 51 -0.26 1.58 -9.84
CA MET A 51 0.74 2.34 -9.11
C MET A 51 0.07 3.49 -8.36
N VAL A 52 0.60 3.79 -7.17
CA VAL A 52 0.41 5.05 -6.46
C VAL A 52 1.61 5.93 -6.78
N GLY A 53 1.36 7.14 -7.26
CA GLY A 53 2.40 8.13 -7.53
C GLY A 53 3.01 8.71 -6.26
N SER A 54 4.02 9.56 -6.43
CA SER A 54 4.80 10.17 -5.34
C SER A 54 3.95 10.89 -4.29
N THR A 55 2.96 11.69 -4.71
CA THR A 55 2.06 12.41 -3.79
C THR A 55 1.27 11.45 -2.91
N GLY A 56 0.62 10.44 -3.50
CA GLY A 56 -0.15 9.46 -2.74
C GLY A 56 0.74 8.61 -1.82
N LEU A 57 1.95 8.25 -2.27
CA LEU A 57 2.92 7.55 -1.44
C LEU A 57 3.36 8.39 -0.23
N ALA A 58 3.59 9.69 -0.42
CA ALA A 58 3.96 10.59 0.67
C ALA A 58 2.85 10.66 1.73
N GLU A 59 1.59 10.76 1.31
CA GLU A 59 0.43 10.72 2.21
C GLU A 59 0.37 9.41 3.01
N ILE A 60 0.54 8.27 2.33
CA ILE A 60 0.54 6.94 2.98
C ILE A 60 1.68 6.82 3.99
N GLN A 61 2.88 7.29 3.64
CA GLN A 61 4.04 7.29 4.55
C GLN A 61 3.79 8.16 5.78
N ASP A 62 3.18 9.34 5.60
CA ASP A 62 2.87 10.23 6.71
C ASP A 62 1.82 9.62 7.65
N MET A 63 0.80 8.96 7.10
CA MET A 63 -0.21 8.24 7.89
C MET A 63 0.38 7.06 8.66
N ALA A 64 1.35 6.34 8.10
CA ALA A 64 2.02 5.23 8.76
C ALA A 64 3.01 5.68 9.84
N ARG A 65 3.53 6.90 9.74
CA ARG A 65 4.57 7.42 10.63
C ARG A 65 4.18 7.30 12.09
N ASN A 66 5.05 6.65 12.88
CA ASN A 66 4.85 6.37 14.31
C ASN A 66 3.62 5.50 14.65
N ARG A 67 2.96 4.87 13.67
CA ARG A 67 1.74 4.08 13.88
C ARG A 67 1.84 2.65 13.33
N ALA A 68 2.45 2.48 12.16
CA ALA A 68 2.62 1.18 11.51
C ALA A 68 3.93 1.12 10.70
N THR A 69 4.46 -0.08 10.51
CA THR A 69 5.57 -0.33 9.58
C THR A 69 5.02 -0.55 8.18
N LEU A 70 5.50 0.23 7.21
CA LEU A 70 5.17 0.04 5.80
C LEU A 70 6.28 -0.76 5.12
N ILE A 71 5.93 -1.92 4.55
CA ILE A 71 6.81 -2.75 3.73
C ILE A 71 6.34 -2.59 2.28
N MET A 72 7.21 -2.02 1.45
CA MET A 72 6.96 -1.80 0.03
C MET A 72 7.75 -2.81 -0.80
N ASP A 73 7.05 -3.63 -1.57
CA ASP A 73 7.66 -4.43 -2.63
C ASP A 73 7.72 -3.60 -3.92
N GLU A 74 8.92 -3.14 -4.25
CA GLU A 74 9.22 -2.29 -5.39
C GLU A 74 9.91 -3.06 -6.53
N PHE A 75 9.71 -4.39 -6.62
CA PHE A 75 10.30 -5.20 -7.69
C PHE A 75 10.00 -4.63 -9.10
N TYR A 76 8.79 -4.10 -9.30
CA TYR A 76 8.38 -3.50 -10.57
C TYR A 76 8.65 -1.99 -10.67
N GLY A 77 9.45 -1.38 -9.78
CA GLY A 77 9.65 0.07 -9.71
C GLY A 77 10.06 0.75 -11.02
N GLY A 78 10.84 0.04 -11.85
CA GLY A 78 11.25 0.52 -13.18
C GLY A 78 10.22 0.35 -14.30
N TYR A 79 9.10 -0.34 -14.05
CA TYR A 79 8.04 -0.58 -15.03
C TYR A 79 6.92 0.45 -14.85
N ASN A 80 7.26 1.72 -15.05
CA ASN A 80 6.30 2.80 -15.04
C ASN A 80 5.99 3.27 -16.47
N TYR A 81 4.72 3.24 -16.86
CA TYR A 81 4.23 3.66 -18.18
C TYR A 81 3.40 4.95 -18.11
N THR A 82 3.49 5.72 -17.01
CA THR A 82 2.82 7.03 -16.90
C THR A 82 3.55 8.11 -17.68
N THR A 83 4.82 7.89 -18.02
CA THR A 83 5.52 8.66 -19.04
C THR A 83 5.29 7.97 -20.38
N ASP A 84 5.35 8.69 -21.50
CA ASP A 84 5.24 8.13 -22.86
C ASP A 84 6.47 7.25 -23.23
N CYS A 85 7.09 6.60 -22.24
CA CYS A 85 8.36 5.89 -22.34
C CYS A 85 9.47 6.78 -22.92
N ASP A 86 9.41 8.09 -22.65
CA ASP A 86 10.32 9.11 -23.18
C ASP A 86 11.73 9.09 -22.54
N GLY A 87 11.91 8.32 -21.46
CA GLY A 87 13.19 8.13 -20.79
C GLY A 87 13.69 9.38 -20.05
N THR A 88 12.80 10.33 -19.78
CA THR A 88 13.10 11.54 -19.00
C THR A 88 12.80 11.40 -17.51
#